data_AF-A0A484HQG4-F1
#
_entry.id   AF-A0A484HQG4-F1
#
_cell.length_a   1.000
_cell.length_b   1.000
_cell.length_c   1.000
_cell.angle_alpha   90.00
_cell.angle_beta   90.00
_cell.angle_gamma   90.00
#
_symmetry.space_group_name_H-M   'P 1'
#
loop_
_entity.id
_entity.type
_entity.pdbx_description
1 polymer ?
#
loop_
_entity_poly.entity_id
_entity_poly.type
_entity_poly.pdbx_seq_one_letter_code
_entity_poly.pdbx_strand_id
1 'polypeptide(L)' 'MRSIEGIVMAAAHTTVLSLLGKDVSFSVLLDEQIKSFFPEGINITGLVEEVIIALNGNHQILVGDEFYQLSKIDLNL' A
#
# COMPACT_ATOMS: atom_id res chain seq x y z
N MET A 1 -17.31 -17.55 23.51
CA MET A 1 -16.10 -16.87 23.01
C MET A 1 -16.37 -16.53 21.55
N ARG A 2 -16.54 -15.25 21.21
CA ARG A 2 -16.84 -14.83 19.84
C ARG A 2 -15.57 -14.95 19.01
N SER A 3 -15.56 -15.86 18.03
CA SER A 3 -14.52 -15.88 17.00
C SER A 3 -14.66 -14.60 16.20
N ILE A 4 -13.66 -13.73 16.27
CA ILE A 4 -13.53 -12.67 15.27
C ILE A 4 -13.17 -13.37 13.97
N GLU A 5 -14.18 -13.61 13.13
CA GLU A 5 -13.92 -13.88 11.71
C GLU A 5 -13.09 -12.70 11.23
N GLY A 6 -11.79 -12.96 10.97
CA GLY A 6 -10.91 -11.98 10.38
C GLY A 6 -11.60 -11.50 9.10
N ILE A 7 -11.89 -10.20 9.04
CA ILE A 7 -12.48 -9.59 7.86
C ILE A 7 -11.44 -9.79 6.75
N VAL A 8 -11.63 -10.83 5.93
CA VAL A 8 -10.96 -10.94 4.64
C VAL A 8 -11.58 -9.84 3.80
N MET A 9 -10.95 -8.67 3.82
CA MET A 9 -11.32 -7.55 2.97
C MET A 9 -11.20 -8.04 1.53
N ALA A 10 -12.33 -8.15 0.82
CA ALA A 10 -12.29 -8.34 -0.62
C ALA A 10 -11.61 -7.10 -1.24
N ALA A 11 -10.34 -7.24 -1.62
CA ALA A 11 -9.47 -6.19 -2.15
C ALA A 11 -10.09 -5.40 -3.32
N ALA A 12 -11.04 -5.99 -4.04
CA ALA A 12 -11.64 -5.44 -5.25
C ALA A 12 -12.41 -4.11 -5.08
N HIS A 13 -12.79 -3.71 -3.86
CA HIS A 13 -13.60 -2.51 -3.62
C HIS A 13 -13.05 -1.55 -2.56
N THR A 14 -11.79 -1.69 -2.18
CA THR A 14 -11.15 -0.77 -1.23
C THR A 14 -10.90 0.57 -1.91
N THR A 15 -11.58 1.64 -1.47
CA THR A 15 -11.29 2.99 -1.95
C THR A 15 -9.99 3.49 -1.34
N VAL A 16 -9.23 4.32 -2.04
CA VAL A 16 -7.94 4.86 -1.56
C VAL A 16 -8.07 5.54 -0.19
N LEU A 17 -9.16 6.31 0.02
CA LEU A 17 -9.45 6.93 1.31
C LEU A 17 -9.69 5.93 2.44
N SER A 18 -10.19 4.75 2.11
CA SER A 18 -10.42 3.71 3.13
C SER A 18 -9.14 3.07 3.65
N LEU A 19 -7.98 3.38 3.07
CA LEU A 19 -6.68 2.96 3.59
C LEU A 19 -6.25 3.80 4.80
N LEU A 20 -6.75 5.03 4.95
CA LEU A 20 -6.36 5.93 6.05
C LEU A 20 -6.58 5.27 7.42
N GLY A 21 -5.52 5.21 8.24
CA GLY A 21 -5.55 4.61 9.56
C GLY A 21 -5.55 3.08 9.57
N LYS A 22 -5.28 2.41 8.44
CA LYS A 22 -5.11 0.95 8.37
C LYS A 22 -3.65 0.56 8.28
N ASP A 23 -3.32 -0.56 8.91
CA ASP A 23 -2.07 -1.27 8.63
C ASP A 23 -2.13 -1.91 7.26
N VAL A 24 -1.07 -1.71 6.47
CA VAL A 24 -0.92 -2.26 5.12
C VAL A 24 0.39 -3.02 4.99
N SER A 25 0.43 -3.95 4.03
CA SER A 25 1.65 -4.61 3.57
C SER A 25 1.63 -4.60 2.04
N PHE A 26 2.71 -4.13 1.41
CA PHE A 26 2.81 -4.06 -0.04
C PHE A 26 4.24 -4.12 -0.55
N SER A 27 4.38 -4.56 -1.80
CA SER A 27 5.66 -4.60 -2.49
C SER A 27 5.82 -3.36 -3.38
N VAL A 28 7.00 -2.74 -3.38
CA VAL A 28 7.30 -1.64 -4.29
C VAL A 28 7.68 -2.18 -5.66
N LEU A 29 7.08 -1.63 -6.72
CA LEU A 29 7.44 -1.92 -8.10
C LEU A 29 8.76 -1.21 -8.43
N LEU A 30 9.81 -2.00 -8.54
CA LEU A 30 11.17 -1.52 -8.81
C LEU A 30 11.42 -1.34 -10.31
N ASP A 31 12.13 -0.27 -10.67
CA ASP A 31 12.68 -0.10 -12.01
C ASP A 31 13.74 -1.18 -12.31
N GLU A 32 13.88 -1.58 -13.57
CA GLU A 32 14.82 -2.66 -13.97
C GLU A 32 16.27 -2.39 -13.55
N GLN A 33 16.66 -1.11 -13.51
CA GLN A 33 18.01 -0.69 -13.10
C GLN A 33 18.29 -0.97 -11.62
N ILE A 34 17.27 -0.94 -10.77
CA ILE A 34 17.42 -1.14 -9.32
C ILE A 34 17.04 -2.56 -8.87
N LYS A 35 16.29 -3.32 -9.69
CA LYS A 35 15.95 -4.72 -9.42
C LYS A 35 17.17 -5.62 -9.14
N SER A 36 18.30 -5.36 -9.79
CA SER A 36 19.54 -6.12 -9.56
C SER A 36 20.10 -5.97 -8.14
N PHE A 37 19.85 -4.83 -7.50
CA PHE A 37 20.27 -4.57 -6.11
C PHE A 37 19.28 -5.12 -5.08
N PHE A 38 18.02 -5.27 -5.48
CA PHE A 38 16.93 -5.77 -4.62
C PHE A 38 16.19 -6.91 -5.33
N PRO A 39 16.82 -8.08 -5.49
CA PRO A 39 16.26 -9.20 -6.25
C PRO A 39 14.96 -9.74 -5.64
N GLU A 40 14.81 -9.63 -4.32
CA GLU A 40 13.60 -10.04 -3.58
C GLU A 40 12.54 -8.92 -3.50
N GLY A 41 12.79 -7.77 -4.14
CA GLY A 41 11.97 -6.58 -4.03
C GLY A 41 12.13 -5.84 -2.70
N ILE A 42 11.28 -4.84 -2.50
CA ILE A 42 11.18 -4.07 -1.25
C ILE A 42 9.75 -4.22 -0.74
N ASN A 43 9.58 -4.89 0.39
CA ASN A 43 8.29 -5.01 1.07
C ASN A 43 8.19 -3.97 2.18
N ILE A 44 7.08 -3.25 2.22
CA ILE A 44 6.79 -2.20 3.20
C ILE A 44 5.58 -2.63 4.00
N THR A 45 5.68 -2.47 5.31
CA THR A 45 4.57 -2.68 6.25
C THR A 45 4.44 -1.49 7.17
N GLY A 46 3.22 -1.03 7.42
CA GLY A 46 2.99 0.02 8.40
C GLY A 46 1.60 0.61 8.32
N LEU A 47 1.36 1.59 9.19
CA LEU A 47 0.13 2.35 9.25
C LEU A 47 0.09 3.38 8.12
N VAL A 48 -1.05 3.50 7.43
CA VAL A 48 -1.29 4.61 6.51
C VAL A 48 -1.68 5.85 7.32
N GLU A 49 -0.78 6.81 7.39
CA GLU A 49 -0.94 8.04 8.18
C GLU A 49 -1.63 9.15 7.37
N GLU A 50 -1.40 9.18 6.06
CA GLU A 50 -2.01 10.15 5.14
C GLU A 50 -2.36 9.53 3.80
N VAL A 51 -3.38 10.10 3.15
CA VAL A 51 -3.82 9.74 1.81
C VAL A 51 -3.90 11.02 0.97
N ILE A 52 -3.13 11.07 -0.12
CA ILE A 52 -3.11 12.21 -1.05
C ILE A 52 -3.83 11.81 -2.33
N ILE A 53 -4.81 12.62 -2.73
CA ILE A 53 -5.52 12.51 -4.00
C ILE A 53 -5.20 13.76 -4.82
N ALA A 54 -4.38 13.61 -5.84
CA ALA A 54 -4.06 14.70 -6.74
C ALA A 54 -5.20 14.95 -7.74
N LEU A 55 -5.34 16.19 -8.22
CA LEU A 55 -6.39 16.58 -9.18
C LEU A 55 -6.28 15.84 -10.52
N ASN A 56 -5.10 15.30 -10.85
CA ASN A 56 -4.87 14.49 -12.04
C ASN A 56 -5.29 13.01 -11.87
N GLY A 57 -5.84 12.65 -10.71
CA GLY A 57 -6.26 11.28 -10.39
C GLY A 57 -5.13 10.38 -9.87
N ASN A 58 -3.93 10.91 -9.64
CA ASN A 58 -2.87 10.14 -8.98
C ASN A 58 -3.12 10.06 -7.48
N HIS A 59 -2.77 8.92 -6.91
CA HIS A 59 -3.00 8.61 -5.51
C HIS A 59 -1.69 8.25 -4.83
N GLN A 60 -1.50 8.75 -3.60
CA GLN A 60 -0.36 8.40 -2.76
C GLN A 60 -0.82 8.11 -1.34
N ILE A 61 -0.04 7.28 -0.65
CA ILE A 61 -0.18 7.02 0.79
C ILE A 61 1.12 7.35 1.50
N LEU A 62 1.03 7.90 2.71
CA LEU A 62 2.16 8.03 3.63
C LEU A 62 2.19 6.82 4.54
N VAL A 63 3.33 6.13 4.61
CA VAL A 63 3.57 5.03 5.53
C VAL A 63 4.93 5.24 6.19
N GLY A 64 4.92 5.59 7.48
CA GLY A 64 6.12 6.06 8.16
C GLY A 64 6.58 7.39 7.55
N ASP A 65 7.84 7.47 7.12
CA ASP A 65 8.43 8.72 6.65
C ASP A 65 8.39 8.91 5.12
N GLU A 66 7.73 7.99 4.38
CA GLU A 66 7.80 7.94 2.92
C GLU A 66 6.44 7.92 2.22
N PHE A 67 6.35 8.64 1.10
CA PHE A 67 5.16 8.68 0.25
C PHE A 67 5.25 7.68 -0.90
N TYR A 68 4.28 6.77 -0.97
CA TYR A 68 4.21 5.73 -2.00
C TYR A 68 3.09 6.03 -2.99
N GLN A 69 3.41 6.05 -4.28
CA GLN A 69 2.40 6.12 -5.35
C GLN A 69 1.70 4.77 -5.51
N LEU A 70 0.36 4.76 -5.49
CA LEU A 70 -0.40 3.52 -5.60
C LEU A 70 -0.20 2.79 -6.93
N SER A 71 0.14 3.51 -8.00
CA SER A 71 0.47 2.93 -9.31
C SER A 71 1.85 2.26 -9.34
N LYS A 72 2.68 2.44 -8.31
CA LYS A 72 4.04 1.91 -8.20
C LYS A 72 4.19 0.91 -7.07
N ILE A 73 3.09 0.43 -6.51
CA ILE A 73 3.11 -0.61 -5.49
C ILE A 73 2.14 -1.71 -5.88
N ASP A 74 2.47 -2.93 -5.47
CA ASP A 74 1.60 -4.09 -5.56
C ASP A 74 1.02 -4.35 -4.17
N LEU A 75 -0.26 -4.00 -4.02
CA LEU A 75 -1.00 -4.19 -2.79
C LEU A 75 -1.44 -5.65 -2.70
N ASN A 76 -0.74 -6.44 -1.88
CA ASN A 76 -1.19 -7.76 -1.46
C ASN A 76 -2.31 -7.60 -0.41
N LEU A 77 -3.48 -7.11 -0.84
CA LEU A 77 -4.68 -7.00 0.01
C LEU A 77 -5.45 -8.32 0.06
#